data_AF-A0A2U3K7F0-F1
#
_entry.id   AF-A0A2U3K7F0-F1
#
_cell.length_a   1.000
_cell.length_b   1.000
_cell.length_c   1.000
_cell.angle_alpha   90.00
_cell.angle_beta   90.00
_cell.angle_gamma   90.00
#
_symmetry.space_group_name_H-M   'P 1'
#
loop_
_entity.id
_entity.type
_entity.pdbx_description
1 polymer ?
#
loop_
_entity_poly.entity_id
_entity_poly.type
_entity_poly.pdbx_seq_one_letter_code
_entity_poly.pdbx_strand_id
1 'polypeptide(L)'
;MFYNPSVPDSNHARLDRVLSQLRLYEHPLLNFSARLKGEDVEVIIQFKDATIPVHTYYFDLHPRDLDDPQFEWSFQRQLYDALHDYFVEMFIRTPQDQADRRRKEL
;
A
#
# COMPACT_ATOMS: atom_id res chain seq x y z
N MET A 1 14.18 6.72 -36.83
CA MET A 1 13.91 5.50 -36.06
C MET A 1 13.14 5.90 -34.82
N PHE A 2 11.85 5.54 -34.72
CA PHE A 2 11.09 5.72 -33.49
C PHE A 2 11.41 4.52 -32.60
N TYR A 3 12.29 4.73 -31.62
CA TYR A 3 12.57 3.72 -30.60
C TYR A 3 11.38 3.74 -29.65
N ASN A 4 10.45 2.80 -29.83
CA ASN A 4 9.40 2.55 -28.85
C ASN A 4 10.03 1.62 -27.82
N PRO A 5 10.43 2.08 -26.62
CA PRO A 5 10.88 1.16 -25.58
C PRO A 5 9.74 0.16 -25.36
N SER A 6 10.08 -1.12 -25.43
CA SER A 6 9.18 -2.23 -25.18
C SER A 6 8.42 -1.97 -23.87
N VAL A 7 7.09 -2.01 -23.89
CA VAL A 7 6.20 -1.87 -22.71
C VAL A 7 6.67 -2.67 -21.46
N PRO A 8 7.31 -3.85 -21.59
CA PRO A 8 7.96 -4.53 -20.47
C PRO A 8 9.02 -3.72 -19.73
N ASP A 9 9.84 -2.93 -20.45
CA ASP A 9 10.95 -2.18 -19.87
C ASP A 9 10.45 -1.01 -19.01
N SER A 10 9.37 -0.35 -19.44
CA SER A 10 8.75 0.73 -18.67
C SER A 10 8.10 0.25 -17.38
N ASN A 11 7.48 -0.93 -17.39
CA ASN A 11 6.83 -1.44 -16.17
C ASN A 11 7.86 -1.85 -15.12
N HIS A 12 8.97 -2.47 -15.52
CA HIS A 12 10.06 -2.77 -14.59
C HIS A 12 10.71 -1.50 -14.03
N ALA A 13 10.92 -0.47 -14.86
CA ALA A 13 11.41 0.82 -14.39
C ALA A 13 10.48 1.47 -13.35
N ARG A 14 9.16 1.39 -13.55
CA ARG A 14 8.15 1.86 -12.60
C ARG A 14 8.17 1.06 -11.29
N LEU A 15 8.26 -0.27 -11.36
CA LEU A 15 8.42 -1.11 -10.16
C LEU A 15 9.69 -0.74 -9.40
N ASP A 16 10.82 -0.58 -10.09
CA ASP A 16 12.10 -0.21 -9.48
C ASP A 16 12.03 1.16 -8.80
N ARG A 17 11.29 2.11 -9.38
CA ARG A 17 11.02 3.41 -8.77
C ARG A 17 10.27 3.25 -7.44
N VAL A 18 9.18 2.48 -7.42
CA VAL A 18 8.40 2.22 -6.21
C VAL A 18 9.24 1.50 -5.15
N LEU A 19 9.98 0.46 -5.54
CA LEU A 19 10.86 -0.28 -4.63
C LEU A 19 11.96 0.62 -4.06
N SER A 20 12.53 1.52 -4.87
CA SER A 20 13.51 2.51 -4.40
C SER A 20 12.93 3.43 -3.35
N GLN A 21 11.69 3.86 -3.54
CA GLN A 21 11.04 4.74 -2.59
C GLN A 21 10.60 4.04 -1.32
N LEU A 22 10.11 2.80 -1.42
CA LEU A 22 9.80 1.96 -0.25
C LEU A 22 11.01 1.71 0.64
N ARG A 23 12.22 1.60 0.08
CA ARG A 23 13.46 1.42 0.85
C ARG A 23 13.80 2.60 1.78
N LEU A 24 13.18 3.75 1.60
CA LEU A 24 13.34 4.89 2.50
C LEU A 24 12.52 4.76 3.79
N TYR A 25 11.62 3.78 3.86
CA TYR A 25 10.73 3.56 5.00
C TYR A 25 11.13 2.31 5.76
N GLU A 26 11.32 2.48 7.07
CA GLU A 26 11.47 1.38 8.00
C GLU A 26 10.36 1.46 9.04
N HIS A 27 9.66 0.35 9.26
CA HIS A 27 8.62 0.26 10.28
C HIS A 27 8.92 -0.90 11.22
N PRO A 28 8.80 -0.74 12.55
CA PRO A 28 9.11 -1.81 13.50
C PRO A 28 8.20 -3.03 13.33
N LEU A 29 6.93 -2.82 12.97
CA LEU A 29 5.91 -3.88 12.92
C LEU A 29 5.57 -4.37 11.50
N LEU A 30 5.93 -3.62 10.46
CA LEU A 30 5.43 -3.83 9.11
C LEU A 30 6.57 -4.05 8.14
N ASN A 31 6.33 -4.91 7.15
CA ASN A 31 7.14 -5.08 5.96
C ASN A 31 6.41 -4.44 4.78
N PHE A 32 7.17 -3.72 3.96
CA PHE A 32 6.69 -3.15 2.71
C PHE A 32 7.34 -3.87 1.54
N SER A 33 6.53 -4.22 0.55
CA SER A 33 7.02 -4.76 -0.72
C SER A 33 6.12 -4.28 -1.86
N ALA A 34 6.53 -4.51 -3.10
CA ALA A 34 5.73 -4.17 -4.26
C ALA A 34 5.93 -5.21 -5.37
N ARG A 35 4.92 -5.35 -6.23
CA ARG A 35 4.97 -6.21 -7.42
C ARG A 35 4.24 -5.59 -8.59
N LEU A 36 4.57 -6.03 -9.80
CA LEU A 36 3.79 -5.68 -10.99
C LEU A 36 2.40 -6.31 -10.93
N LYS A 37 1.40 -5.55 -11.38
CA LYS A 37 0.01 -5.98 -11.56
C LYS A 37 -0.51 -5.41 -12.87
N GLY A 38 -0.15 -6.07 -13.97
CA GLY A 38 -0.40 -5.55 -15.32
C GLY A 38 0.51 -4.35 -15.62
N GLU A 39 -0.09 -3.18 -15.82
CA GLU A 39 0.64 -1.91 -15.98
C GLU A 39 0.83 -1.17 -14.65
N ASP A 40 0.05 -1.52 -13.63
CA ASP A 40 0.11 -0.93 -12.30
C ASP A 40 1.21 -1.58 -11.45
N VAL A 41 1.59 -0.88 -10.38
CA VAL A 41 2.42 -1.44 -9.30
C VAL A 41 1.57 -1.60 -8.05
N GLU A 42 1.42 -2.83 -7.57
CA GLU A 42 0.72 -3.12 -6.32
C GLU A 42 1.71 -3.07 -5.16
N VAL A 43 1.43 -2.21 -4.18
CA VAL A 43 2.16 -2.13 -2.92
C VAL A 43 1.49 -3.05 -1.91
N ILE A 44 2.32 -3.78 -1.16
CA ILE A 44 1.92 -4.80 -0.20
C ILE A 44 2.47 -4.40 1.17
N ILE A 45 1.57 -4.26 2.15
CA ILE A 45 1.90 -3.99 3.55
C ILE A 45 1.51 -5.21 4.38
N GLN A 46 2.50 -5.79 5.05
CA GLN A 46 2.36 -7.02 5.82
C GLN A 46 2.87 -6.84 7.25
N PHE A 47 2.16 -7.42 8.23
CA PHE A 47 2.69 -7.57 9.58
C PHE A 47 3.89 -8.53 9.61
N LYS A 48 4.98 -8.14 10.27
CA LYS A 48 6.23 -8.93 10.31
C LYS A 48 6.05 -10.32 10.93
N ASP A 49 5.28 -10.38 12.01
CA ASP A 49 5.01 -11.62 12.71
C ASP A 49 3.79 -12.33 12.11
N ALA A 50 4.06 -13.36 11.30
CA ALA A 50 3.02 -14.15 10.66
C ALA A 50 2.17 -14.99 11.64
N THR A 51 2.55 -15.08 12.92
CA THR A 51 1.75 -15.76 13.94
C THR A 51 0.55 -14.93 14.40
N ILE A 52 0.57 -13.62 14.16
CA ILE A 52 -0.55 -12.73 14.43
C ILE A 52 -1.45 -12.70 13.18
N PRO A 53 -2.72 -13.14 13.27
CA PRO A 53 -3.61 -13.22 12.12
C PRO A 53 -4.16 -11.84 11.73
N VAL A 54 -3.27 -10.96 11.25
CA VAL A 54 -3.62 -9.67 10.69
C VAL A 54 -3.70 -9.80 9.17
N HIS A 55 -4.68 -9.13 8.56
CA HIS A 55 -4.79 -9.10 7.10
C HIS A 55 -3.59 -8.39 6.48
N THR A 56 -3.25 -8.77 5.25
CA THR A 56 -2.29 -8.04 4.40
C THR A 56 -3.05 -6.93 3.68
N TYR A 57 -2.49 -5.72 3.68
CA TYR A 57 -3.09 -4.57 3.01
C TYR A 57 -2.42 -4.35 1.65
N TYR A 58 -3.23 -3.97 0.66
CA TYR A 58 -2.81 -3.80 -0.71
C TYR A 58 -3.36 -2.48 -1.26
N PHE A 59 -2.55 -1.75 -2.02
CA PHE A 59 -3.04 -0.66 -2.85
C PHE A 59 -2.27 -0.59 -4.17
N ASP A 60 -2.96 -0.14 -5.21
CA ASP A 60 -2.41 -0.07 -6.56
C ASP A 60 -1.94 1.36 -6.88
N LEU A 61 -0.81 1.45 -7.58
CA LEU A 61 -0.26 2.68 -8.13
C LEU A 61 -0.40 2.65 -9.65
N HIS A 62 -1.15 3.60 -10.18
CA HIS A 62 -1.41 3.69 -11.61
C HIS A 62 -0.21 4.32 -12.34
N PRO A 63 0.14 3.88 -13.57
CA PRO A 63 1.22 4.42 -14.39
C PRO A 63 1.32 5.95 -14.40
N ARG A 64 0.18 6.63 -14.46
CA ARG A 64 0.10 8.09 -14.51
C ARG A 64 0.66 8.76 -13.26
N ASP A 65 0.42 8.17 -12.09
CA ASP A 65 0.93 8.70 -10.82
C ASP A 65 2.41 8.38 -10.64
N LEU A 66 2.86 7.23 -11.18
CA LEU A 66 4.26 6.80 -11.19
C LEU A 66 5.15 7.64 -12.11
N ASP A 67 4.59 8.12 -13.21
CA ASP A 67 5.26 8.98 -14.18
C ASP A 67 5.20 10.48 -13.79
N ASP A 68 4.48 10.84 -12.72
CA ASP A 68 4.31 12.21 -12.26
C ASP A 68 5.59 12.76 -11.58
N PRO A 69 6.03 14.00 -11.88
CA PRO A 69 7.19 14.61 -11.21
C PRO A 69 7.07 14.78 -9.70
N GLN A 70 5.86 14.73 -9.14
CA GLN A 70 5.58 14.80 -7.70
C GLN A 70 5.36 13.43 -7.07
N PHE A 71 5.71 12.35 -7.78
CA PHE A 71 5.54 10.97 -7.33
C PHE A 71 5.99 10.74 -5.88
N GLU A 72 7.15 11.25 -5.47
CA GLU A 72 7.67 10.98 -4.12
C GLU A 72 6.73 11.50 -3.03
N TRP A 73 6.12 12.67 -3.26
CA TRP A 73 5.20 13.30 -2.33
C TRP A 73 3.81 12.64 -2.36
N SER A 74 3.27 12.35 -3.54
CA SER A 74 1.98 11.67 -3.66
C SER A 74 2.05 10.25 -3.09
N PHE A 75 3.15 9.54 -3.36
CA PHE A 75 3.42 8.22 -2.79
C PHE A 75 3.49 8.26 -1.27
N GLN A 76 4.21 9.22 -0.68
CA GLN A 76 4.29 9.36 0.77
C GLN A 76 2.91 9.55 1.39
N ARG A 77 2.10 10.44 0.81
CA ARG A 77 0.74 10.70 1.28
C ARG A 77 -0.12 9.44 1.20
N GLN A 78 -0.10 8.75 0.06
CA GLN A 78 -0.87 7.53 -0.13
C GLN A 78 -0.43 6.40 0.81
N LEU A 79 0.87 6.25 1.04
CA LEU A 79 1.40 5.29 2.02
C LEU A 79 0.91 5.60 3.44
N TYR A 80 0.89 6.87 3.83
CA TYR A 80 0.41 7.27 5.17
C TYR A 80 -1.09 7.10 5.33
N ASP A 81 -1.86 7.44 4.30
CA ASP A 81 -3.31 7.21 4.28
C ASP A 81 -3.61 5.69 4.38
N ALA A 82 -2.89 4.86 3.60
CA ALA A 82 -3.00 3.40 3.69
C ALA A 82 -2.62 2.84 5.07
N LEU A 83 -1.56 3.36 5.70
CA LEU A 83 -1.18 2.96 7.05
C LEU A 83 -2.24 3.36 8.08
N HIS A 84 -2.79 4.57 7.98
CA HIS A 84 -3.86 5.03 8.85
C HIS A 84 -5.06 4.09 8.76
N ASP A 85 -5.53 3.81 7.55
CA ASP A 85 -6.68 2.93 7.32
C ASP A 85 -6.39 1.51 7.82
N TYR A 86 -5.20 0.99 7.53
CA TYR A 86 -4.76 -0.31 8.02
C TYR A 86 -4.85 -0.43 9.55
N PHE A 87 -4.30 0.54 10.29
CA PHE A 87 -4.34 0.50 11.75
C PHE A 87 -5.74 0.69 12.31
N VAL A 88 -6.58 1.49 11.65
CA VAL A 88 -7.99 1.66 12.03
C VAL A 88 -8.77 0.37 11.82
N GLU A 89 -8.55 -0.35 10.73
CA GLU A 89 -9.18 -1.64 10.45
C GLU A 89 -8.76 -2.74 11.44
N MET A 90 -7.59 -2.61 12.09
CA MET A 90 -7.12 -3.56 13.10
C MET A 90 -7.88 -3.48 14.45
N PHE A 91 -8.78 -2.51 14.66
CA PHE A 91 -9.58 -2.45 15.87
C PHE A 91 -10.54 -3.65 15.98
N ILE A 92 -10.28 -4.55 16.94
CA ILE A 92 -11.18 -5.68 17.26
C ILE A 92 -12.45 -5.25 18.03
N ARG A 93 -12.48 -4.00 18.51
CA ARG A 93 -13.62 -3.38 19.19
C ARG A 93 -13.59 -1.88 18.94
N THR A 94 -14.72 -1.36 18.47
CA THR A 94 -14.93 0.08 18.33
C THR A 94 -16.02 0.57 19.31
N PRO A 95 -16.07 1.88 19.62
CA PRO A 95 -17.18 2.45 20.37
C PRO A 95 -18.55 2.22 19.71
N GLN A 96 -18.61 2.19 18.37
CA GLN A 96 -19.81 1.83 17.61
C GLN A 96 -20.26 0.40 17.92
N ASP A 97 -19.34 -0.57 17.94
CA ASP A 97 -19.68 -1.96 18.28
C ASP A 97 -20.31 -2.08 19.68
N GLN A 98 -19.82 -1.30 20.65
CA GLN A 98 -20.40 -1.27 21.99
C GLN A 98 -21.80 -0.64 22.00
N ALA A 99 -22.04 0.41 21.21
CA ALA A 99 -23.35 1.03 21.08
C ALA A 99 -24.35 0.08 20.41
N ASP A 100 -23.95 -0.64 19.36
CA ASP A 100 -24.79 -1.61 18.66
C ASP A 100 -25.10 -2.85 19.50
N ARG A 101 -24.14 -3.36 20.27
CA ARG A 101 -24.41 -4.44 21.25
C ARG A 101 -25.42 -3.99 22.30
N ARG A 102 -25.26 -2.80 22.89
CA ARG A 102 -26.21 -2.25 23.86
C ARG A 102 -27.61 -2.05 23.28
N ARG A 103 -27.75 -1.70 22.00
CA ARG A 103 -29.06 -1.58 21.32
C ARG A 103 -29.71 -2.92 20.97
N LYS A 104 -28.93 -3.99 20.81
CA LYS A 104 -29.45 -5.35 20.52
C LYS A 104 -29.79 -6.15 21.78
N GLU A 105 -29.22 -5.77 22.93
CA GLU A 105 -29.50 -6.36 24.25
C GLU A 105 -30.69 -5.69 24.97
N LEU A 106 -31.32 -4.68 24.36
CA LEU A 106 -32.56 -4.02 24.77
C LEU A 106 -33.71 -4.42 23.84
#